data_AF-A0A285TF60-F1
#
_entry.id   AF-A0A285TF60-F1
#
_cell.length_a   1.000
_cell.length_b   1.000
_cell.length_c   1.000
_cell.angle_alpha   90.00
_cell.angle_beta   90.00
_cell.angle_gamma   90.00
#
_symmetry.space_group_name_H-M   'P 1'
#
loop_
_entity.id
_entity.type
_entity.pdbx_description
1 polymer ?
#
loop_
_entity_poly.entity_id
_entity_poly.type
_entity_poly.pdbx_seq_one_letter_code
_entity_poly.pdbx_strand_id
1 'polypeptide(L)'
;MSYIAKNTPVLKMRKTLLGLASATLLMTAFASQASAVEVQEVTSDGGITAWLIEDHLNPLLTVDFAFKGAGSATDPAGKGGLANMVSGLIDEGAGEMDSQTFRTEMEDRSISISFDAGRDDFSGSMVTLTRERDTAIDLLRLALTEPRFDDEAVERIRAQVMSGLRRAETDPGDIAGKAFFKSIFGDHPYANPVSGTIASVSSLNANDFREFVRHAMARDNLVIGVAGDITAEELGPLLDEAFGGLPEKSDLPAIPEVTPKFGGIEVIQQDIPQSQAVWGQKGIARKDPDFYAAYIMNYILGGGGFSSRLTEEVREKRGLAYGVYSYLADMDKAELMAGGVATRNDAIGQSLSIIGDEWQKMKDNGVSQEELDNAKSYLTGAFPLRFTSLGNLSGMLVGMQMQDLGMDFLDKRNSLVEAVTLDDVNRVAGELLDPANVTVTVVGQPEGDLAF
;
A
#
# COMPACT_ATOMS: atom_id res chain seq x y z
N MET A 1 43.32 33.75 78.24
CA MET A 1 44.16 32.80 77.48
C MET A 1 43.28 31.65 77.02
N SER A 2 43.28 31.38 75.70
CA SER A 2 43.00 30.07 75.06
C SER A 2 41.63 29.39 75.24
N TYR A 3 41.09 28.62 74.29
CA TYR A 3 41.28 28.46 72.84
C TYR A 3 40.07 27.60 72.39
N ILE A 4 39.61 27.82 71.16
CA ILE A 4 38.45 27.17 70.52
C ILE A 4 38.94 26.03 69.62
N ALA A 5 38.17 24.93 69.48
CA ALA A 5 37.67 24.42 68.19
C ALA A 5 36.85 23.12 68.30
N LYS A 6 35.74 23.10 67.55
CA LYS A 6 34.74 22.04 67.33
C LYS A 6 35.09 21.17 66.11
N ASN A 7 34.53 19.97 66.05
CA ASN A 7 34.57 19.06 64.89
C ASN A 7 33.15 18.70 64.37
N THR A 8 33.06 18.47 63.06
CA THR A 8 31.85 18.32 62.21
C THR A 8 31.77 16.88 61.61
N PRO A 9 30.60 16.37 61.11
CA PRO A 9 30.46 14.98 60.68
C PRO A 9 30.52 14.79 59.15
N VAL A 10 31.30 13.80 58.66
CA VAL A 10 31.44 13.43 57.24
C VAL A 10 31.31 11.91 57.09
N LEU A 11 30.11 11.34 57.15
CA LEU A 11 29.95 9.89 56.93
C LEU A 11 28.54 9.46 56.47
N LYS A 12 27.88 10.22 55.58
CA LYS A 12 26.63 9.78 54.92
C LYS A 12 26.59 9.93 53.40
N MET A 13 27.58 10.56 52.77
CA MET A 13 27.53 10.93 51.34
C MET A 13 28.12 9.88 50.37
N ARG A 14 28.78 8.83 50.86
CA ARG A 14 29.48 7.84 50.01
C ARG A 14 28.62 6.66 49.54
N LYS A 15 27.47 6.37 50.16
CA LYS A 15 26.61 5.24 49.75
C LYS A 15 25.60 5.59 48.65
N THR A 16 25.26 6.87 48.49
CA THR A 16 24.30 7.34 47.47
C THR A 16 24.93 7.46 46.07
N LEU A 17 26.24 7.74 45.99
CA LEU A 17 26.96 7.87 44.72
C LEU A 17 27.24 6.52 44.05
N LEU A 18 27.40 5.42 44.82
CA LEU A 18 27.59 4.08 44.25
C LEU A 18 26.29 3.48 43.70
N GLY A 19 25.14 3.81 44.30
CA GLY A 19 23.83 3.36 43.82
C GLY A 19 23.39 4.02 42.51
N LEU A 20 23.72 5.31 42.33
CA LEU A 20 23.44 6.01 41.06
C LEU A 20 24.31 5.48 39.92
N ALA A 21 25.61 5.23 40.14
CA ALA A 21 26.49 4.73 39.09
C ALA A 21 26.08 3.32 38.60
N SER A 22 25.61 2.45 39.51
CA SER A 22 25.10 1.12 39.14
C SER A 22 23.73 1.18 38.44
N ALA A 23 22.85 2.13 38.80
CA ALA A 23 21.57 2.32 38.12
C ALA A 23 21.76 2.89 36.69
N THR A 24 22.75 3.76 36.47
CA THR A 24 23.08 4.26 35.14
C THR A 24 23.74 3.18 34.28
N LEU A 25 24.61 2.33 34.84
CA LEU A 25 25.20 1.20 34.09
C LEU A 25 24.16 0.12 33.73
N LEU A 26 23.17 -0.12 34.60
CA LEU A 26 22.06 -1.04 34.31
C LEU A 26 21.07 -0.46 33.30
N MET A 27 20.85 0.87 33.26
CA MET A 27 20.02 1.48 32.21
C MET A 27 20.72 1.57 30.84
N THR A 28 22.05 1.66 30.78
CA THR A 28 22.77 1.58 29.50
C THR A 28 22.91 0.15 28.97
N ALA A 29 22.76 -0.87 29.82
CA ALA A 29 22.79 -2.27 29.41
C ALA A 29 21.42 -2.81 28.92
N PHE A 30 20.34 -2.06 29.15
CA PHE A 30 19.01 -2.32 28.58
C PHE A 30 18.67 -1.45 27.37
N ALA A 31 19.61 -0.63 26.89
CA ALA A 31 19.66 -0.33 25.48
C ALA A 31 20.11 -1.63 24.77
N SER A 32 19.21 -2.63 24.74
CA SER A 32 19.25 -3.56 23.63
C SER A 32 19.34 -2.68 22.41
N GLN A 33 20.39 -2.86 21.61
CA GLN A 33 20.28 -2.53 20.19
C GLN A 33 18.92 -3.10 19.79
N ALA A 34 17.94 -2.22 19.59
CA ALA A 34 16.78 -2.62 18.82
C ALA A 34 17.41 -3.10 17.54
N SER A 35 17.44 -4.42 17.33
CA SER A 35 18.13 -4.98 16.18
C SER A 35 17.52 -4.26 14.99
N ALA A 36 18.34 -3.47 14.30
CA ALA A 36 17.92 -2.91 13.04
C ALA A 36 17.45 -4.10 12.21
N VAL A 37 16.29 -3.95 11.56
CA VAL A 37 15.79 -4.97 10.66
C VAL A 37 16.78 -5.03 9.50
N GLU A 38 17.69 -6.01 9.53
CA GLU A 38 18.72 -6.15 8.54
C GLU A 38 18.11 -6.76 7.27
N VAL A 39 18.17 -6.00 6.18
CA VAL A 39 17.72 -6.46 4.87
C VAL A 39 18.92 -7.07 4.14
N GLN A 40 18.82 -8.35 3.82
CA GLN A 40 19.81 -9.10 3.06
C GLN A 40 19.35 -9.26 1.61
N GLU A 41 20.27 -9.18 0.66
CA GLU A 41 20.02 -9.60 -0.73
C GLU A 41 20.47 -11.05 -0.90
N VAL A 42 19.55 -11.91 -1.34
CA VAL A 42 19.82 -13.32 -1.64
C VAL A 42 19.66 -13.52 -3.12
N THR A 43 20.68 -14.06 -3.78
CA THR A 43 20.61 -14.47 -5.19
C THR A 43 20.83 -15.97 -5.29
N SER A 44 19.86 -16.68 -5.87
CA SER A 44 19.94 -18.12 -6.10
C SER A 44 20.93 -18.49 -7.21
N ASP A 45 21.30 -19.77 -7.30
CA ASP A 45 22.17 -20.27 -8.38
C ASP A 45 21.49 -20.13 -9.76
N GLY A 46 20.15 -20.19 -9.82
CA GLY A 46 19.34 -19.91 -11.01
C GLY A 46 19.20 -18.42 -11.36
N GLY A 47 19.82 -17.52 -10.59
CA GLY A 47 19.88 -16.08 -10.86
C GLY A 47 18.64 -15.30 -10.42
N ILE A 48 17.89 -15.81 -9.45
CA ILE A 48 16.68 -15.18 -8.90
C ILE A 48 17.07 -14.43 -7.65
N THR A 49 16.74 -13.14 -7.60
CA THR A 49 17.09 -12.26 -6.47
C THR A 49 15.86 -12.00 -5.61
N ALA A 50 16.03 -12.09 -4.29
CA ALA A 50 15.05 -11.71 -3.29
C ALA A 50 15.69 -10.88 -2.19
N TRP A 51 14.88 -10.05 -1.54
CA TRP A 51 15.27 -9.39 -0.29
C TRP A 51 14.74 -10.21 0.89
N LEU A 52 15.59 -10.43 1.89
CA LEU A 52 15.30 -11.27 3.06
C LEU A 52 15.47 -10.47 4.35
N ILE A 53 14.49 -10.61 5.25
CA ILE A 53 14.63 -10.32 6.67
C ILE A 53 14.56 -11.64 7.43
N GLU A 54 15.68 -12.05 8.00
CA GLU A 54 15.77 -13.27 8.82
C GLU A 54 15.15 -13.02 10.20
N ASP A 55 14.15 -13.83 10.57
CA ASP A 55 13.48 -13.75 11.86
C ASP A 55 13.11 -15.15 12.38
N HIS A 56 13.91 -15.66 13.32
CA HIS A 56 13.72 -16.96 13.96
C HIS A 56 12.80 -16.94 15.19
N LEU A 57 12.08 -15.85 15.47
CA LEU A 57 11.22 -15.75 16.66
C LEU A 57 9.99 -16.64 16.58
N ASN A 58 9.42 -16.80 15.39
CA ASN A 58 8.26 -17.65 15.13
C ASN A 58 8.59 -18.60 13.99
N PRO A 59 8.17 -19.89 14.07
CA PRO A 59 8.44 -20.88 13.02
C PRO A 59 7.49 -20.69 11.83
N LEU A 60 7.60 -19.54 11.19
CA LEU A 60 6.79 -19.06 10.09
C LEU A 60 7.69 -18.51 8.99
N LEU A 61 7.22 -18.64 7.75
CA LEU A 61 7.82 -18.04 6.58
C LEU A 61 6.74 -17.26 5.83
N THR A 62 7.04 -16.02 5.47
CA THR A 62 6.24 -15.23 4.54
C THR A 62 7.06 -14.85 3.31
N VAL A 63 6.46 -15.04 2.13
CA VAL A 63 7.01 -14.66 0.83
C VAL A 63 5.97 -13.80 0.14
N ASP A 64 6.29 -12.52 -0.05
CA ASP A 64 5.53 -11.62 -0.90
C ASP A 64 6.29 -11.38 -2.19
N PHE A 65 5.58 -11.24 -3.30
CA PHE A 65 6.19 -10.96 -4.60
C PHE A 65 5.26 -10.15 -5.49
N ALA A 66 5.83 -9.48 -6.49
CA ALA A 66 5.08 -8.75 -7.50
C ALA A 66 5.75 -8.85 -8.87
N PHE A 67 4.92 -8.87 -9.91
CA PHE A 67 5.31 -8.77 -11.31
C PHE A 67 4.99 -7.36 -11.83
N LYS A 68 6.06 -6.58 -12.06
CA LYS A 68 5.98 -5.20 -12.58
C LYS A 68 5.32 -5.20 -13.97
N GLY A 69 4.40 -4.27 -14.20
CA GLY A 69 3.69 -4.11 -15.48
C GLY A 69 2.57 -5.14 -15.72
N ALA A 70 2.42 -6.17 -14.88
CA ALA A 70 1.44 -7.25 -15.05
C ALA A 70 0.03 -6.91 -14.56
N GLY A 71 -0.25 -5.65 -14.23
CA GLY A 71 -1.57 -5.22 -13.76
C GLY A 71 -2.61 -5.04 -14.87
N SER A 72 -3.82 -4.66 -14.48
CA SER A 72 -4.96 -4.47 -15.40
C SER A 72 -4.75 -3.40 -16.48
N ALA A 73 -3.78 -2.50 -16.34
CA ALA A 73 -3.43 -1.51 -17.37
C ALA A 73 -2.81 -2.14 -18.63
N THR A 74 -2.31 -3.38 -18.55
CA THR A 74 -1.77 -4.14 -19.68
C THR A 74 -2.72 -5.22 -20.20
N ASP A 75 -3.94 -5.31 -19.65
CA ASP A 75 -4.99 -6.17 -20.19
C ASP A 75 -5.23 -5.86 -21.68
N PRO A 76 -5.30 -6.88 -22.56
CA PRO A 76 -5.56 -6.66 -23.98
C PRO A 76 -6.87 -5.91 -24.24
N ALA A 77 -6.93 -5.19 -25.37
CA ALA A 77 -8.13 -4.46 -25.75
C ALA A 77 -9.38 -5.38 -25.80
N GLY A 78 -10.44 -4.98 -25.09
CA GLY A 78 -11.67 -5.76 -24.96
C GLY A 78 -11.62 -6.89 -23.92
N LYS A 79 -10.47 -7.12 -23.26
CA LYS A 79 -10.24 -8.17 -22.26
C LYS A 79 -10.02 -7.62 -20.84
N GLY A 80 -10.48 -6.40 -20.56
CA GLY A 80 -10.35 -5.79 -19.23
C GLY A 80 -10.95 -6.65 -18.11
N GLY A 81 -10.26 -6.74 -16.97
CA GLY A 81 -10.55 -7.66 -15.89
C GLY A 81 -9.83 -9.00 -16.03
N LEU A 82 -8.91 -9.15 -16.98
CA LEU A 82 -8.15 -10.38 -17.20
C LEU A 82 -7.18 -10.62 -16.05
N ALA A 83 -6.33 -9.65 -15.70
CA ALA A 83 -5.41 -9.76 -14.56
C ALA A 83 -6.17 -10.10 -13.25
N ASN A 84 -7.29 -9.42 -12.99
CA ASN A 84 -8.12 -9.68 -11.81
C ASN A 84 -8.78 -11.07 -11.80
N MET A 85 -9.24 -11.56 -12.97
CA MET A 85 -9.77 -12.92 -13.06
C MET A 85 -8.67 -13.97 -12.83
N VAL A 86 -7.46 -13.75 -13.36
CA VAL A 86 -6.33 -14.66 -13.15
C VAL A 86 -5.94 -14.69 -11.67
N SER A 87 -5.93 -13.56 -10.96
CA SER A 87 -5.57 -13.53 -9.53
C SER A 87 -6.51 -14.36 -8.67
N GLY A 88 -7.78 -14.49 -9.05
CA GLY A 88 -8.74 -15.36 -8.36
C GLY A 88 -8.79 -16.80 -8.87
N LEU A 89 -8.01 -17.16 -9.91
CA LEU A 89 -8.08 -18.46 -10.57
C LEU A 89 -6.76 -19.25 -10.53
N ILE A 90 -5.63 -18.56 -10.37
CA ILE A 90 -4.31 -19.16 -10.50
C ILE A 90 -4.02 -20.21 -9.41
N ASP A 91 -4.66 -20.09 -8.24
CA ASP A 91 -4.61 -21.03 -7.12
C ASP A 91 -5.83 -21.96 -7.05
N GLU A 92 -6.73 -21.93 -8.04
CA GLU A 92 -7.94 -22.77 -8.08
C GLU A 92 -7.68 -24.18 -8.66
N GLY A 93 -6.48 -24.71 -8.40
CA GLY A 93 -5.99 -25.99 -8.90
C GLY A 93 -4.79 -25.83 -9.84
N ALA A 94 -3.78 -26.67 -9.64
CA ALA A 94 -2.52 -26.61 -10.36
C ALA A 94 -1.89 -28.00 -10.54
N GLY A 95 -1.16 -28.19 -11.64
CA GLY A 95 -0.62 -29.48 -12.04
C GLY A 95 -1.69 -30.58 -12.11
N GLU A 96 -1.43 -31.69 -11.43
CA GLU A 96 -2.36 -32.83 -11.33
C GLU A 96 -3.47 -32.62 -10.26
N MET A 97 -3.39 -31.55 -9.46
CA MET A 97 -4.33 -31.30 -8.35
C MET A 97 -5.49 -30.42 -8.79
N ASP A 98 -6.70 -30.95 -8.74
CA ASP A 98 -7.92 -30.14 -8.91
C ASP A 98 -8.10 -29.11 -7.78
N SER A 99 -9.06 -28.20 -7.95
CA SER A 99 -9.36 -27.12 -6.99
C SER A 99 -9.55 -27.62 -5.55
N GLN A 100 -10.25 -28.75 -5.37
CA GLN A 100 -10.50 -29.30 -4.04
C GLN A 100 -9.22 -29.88 -3.42
N THR A 101 -8.47 -30.66 -4.21
CA THR A 101 -7.22 -31.29 -3.74
C THR A 101 -6.17 -30.25 -3.40
N PHE A 102 -5.99 -29.24 -4.26
CA PHE A 102 -5.05 -28.15 -4.03
C PHE A 102 -5.38 -27.37 -2.75
N ARG A 103 -6.66 -27.03 -2.56
CA ARG A 103 -7.12 -26.34 -1.34
C ARG A 103 -6.97 -27.18 -0.09
N THR A 104 -7.32 -28.47 -0.14
CA THR A 104 -7.16 -29.38 1.01
C THR A 104 -5.70 -29.51 1.40
N GLU A 105 -4.77 -29.61 0.44
CA GLU A 105 -3.33 -29.65 0.75
C GLU A 105 -2.86 -28.39 1.47
N MET A 106 -3.36 -27.22 1.07
CA MET A 106 -3.07 -25.96 1.77
C MET A 106 -3.67 -25.93 3.18
N GLU A 107 -4.95 -26.26 3.32
CA GLU A 107 -5.68 -26.20 4.59
C GLU A 107 -5.11 -27.17 5.64
N ASP A 108 -4.85 -28.43 5.27
CA ASP A 108 -4.33 -29.47 6.18
C ASP A 108 -2.93 -29.12 6.73
N ARG A 109 -2.19 -28.29 6.00
CA ARG A 109 -0.82 -27.86 6.35
C ARG A 109 -0.73 -26.44 6.90
N SER A 110 -1.87 -25.73 6.96
CA SER A 110 -1.91 -24.31 7.35
C SER A 110 -1.06 -23.42 6.44
N ILE A 111 -1.08 -23.71 5.14
CA ILE A 111 -0.48 -22.89 4.09
C ILE A 111 -1.55 -21.93 3.57
N SER A 112 -1.18 -20.67 3.36
CA SER A 112 -2.02 -19.68 2.70
C SER A 112 -1.26 -19.12 1.51
N ILE A 113 -1.86 -19.20 0.33
CA ILE A 113 -1.38 -18.53 -0.89
C ILE A 113 -2.53 -17.64 -1.37
N SER A 114 -2.24 -16.41 -1.74
CA SER A 114 -3.20 -15.50 -2.34
C SER A 114 -2.55 -14.62 -3.39
N PHE A 115 -3.36 -14.13 -4.32
CA PHE A 115 -2.91 -13.27 -5.40
C PHE A 115 -3.85 -12.08 -5.56
N ASP A 116 -3.30 -10.96 -6.02
CA ASP A 116 -4.04 -9.74 -6.30
C ASP A 116 -3.54 -9.10 -7.62
N ALA A 117 -4.38 -8.25 -8.20
CA ALA A 117 -4.04 -7.51 -9.41
C ALA A 117 -4.35 -6.03 -9.19
N GLY A 118 -3.34 -5.19 -9.34
CA GLY A 118 -3.45 -3.75 -9.34
C GLY A 118 -3.70 -3.16 -10.73
N ARG A 119 -3.44 -1.85 -10.86
CA ARG A 119 -3.38 -1.19 -12.16
C ARG A 119 -2.09 -1.52 -12.88
N ASP A 120 -0.98 -1.47 -12.15
CA ASP A 120 0.37 -1.55 -12.71
C ASP A 120 1.00 -2.93 -12.51
N ASP A 121 0.63 -3.64 -11.45
CA ASP A 121 1.28 -4.89 -11.06
C ASP A 121 0.29 -6.04 -10.80
N PHE A 122 0.84 -7.25 -10.77
CA PHE A 122 0.19 -8.45 -10.27
C PHE A 122 1.03 -8.97 -9.11
N SER A 123 0.42 -9.25 -7.96
CA SER A 123 1.14 -9.62 -6.74
C SER A 123 0.62 -10.92 -6.15
N GLY A 124 1.44 -11.52 -5.29
CA GLY A 124 1.05 -12.68 -4.52
C GLY A 124 1.75 -12.72 -3.17
N SER A 125 1.13 -13.45 -2.25
CA SER A 125 1.58 -13.64 -0.88
C SER A 125 1.45 -15.11 -0.50
N MET A 126 2.49 -15.65 0.13
CA MET A 126 2.49 -16.99 0.70
C MET A 126 2.89 -16.92 2.18
N VAL A 127 2.10 -17.55 3.05
CA VAL A 127 2.40 -17.71 4.48
C VAL A 127 2.35 -19.20 4.82
N THR A 128 3.37 -19.69 5.51
CA THR A 128 3.47 -21.10 5.90
C THR A 128 4.23 -21.29 7.22
N LEU A 129 4.10 -22.47 7.83
CA LEU A 129 4.96 -22.93 8.92
C LEU A 129 6.34 -23.33 8.37
N THR A 130 7.43 -23.10 9.11
CA THR A 130 8.80 -23.49 8.66
C THR A 130 8.87 -24.95 8.22
N ARG A 131 8.22 -25.85 8.97
CA ARG A 131 8.19 -27.30 8.69
C ARG A 131 7.47 -27.68 7.38
N GLU A 132 6.64 -26.80 6.85
CA GLU A 132 5.84 -27.00 5.62
C GLU A 132 6.37 -26.18 4.44
N ARG A 133 7.53 -25.52 4.59
CA ARG A 133 8.06 -24.57 3.59
C ARG A 133 8.26 -25.20 2.21
N ASP A 134 8.79 -26.42 2.15
CA ASP A 134 9.07 -27.10 0.89
C ASP A 134 7.76 -27.39 0.13
N THR A 135 6.74 -27.90 0.83
CA THR A 135 5.40 -28.13 0.25
C THR A 135 4.76 -26.83 -0.21
N ALA A 136 4.86 -25.76 0.59
CA ALA A 136 4.27 -24.47 0.24
C ALA A 136 4.93 -23.86 -1.01
N ILE A 137 6.25 -23.97 -1.13
CA ILE A 137 7.03 -23.54 -2.28
C ILE A 137 6.65 -24.34 -3.54
N ASP A 138 6.47 -25.67 -3.44
CA ASP A 138 6.01 -26.48 -4.57
C ASP A 138 4.58 -26.11 -5.01
N LEU A 139 3.67 -25.86 -4.06
CA LEU A 139 2.31 -25.41 -4.39
C LEU A 139 2.31 -24.02 -5.06
N LEU A 140 3.16 -23.10 -4.59
CA LEU A 140 3.35 -21.79 -5.21
C LEU A 140 3.91 -21.94 -6.63
N ARG A 141 4.94 -22.76 -6.81
CA ARG A 141 5.52 -23.09 -8.12
C ARG A 141 4.44 -23.61 -9.07
N LEU A 142 3.65 -24.59 -8.62
CA LEU A 142 2.57 -25.18 -9.41
C LEU A 142 1.54 -24.14 -9.82
N ALA A 143 1.09 -23.28 -8.90
CA ALA A 143 0.14 -22.21 -9.22
C ALA A 143 0.71 -21.25 -10.30
N LEU A 144 1.98 -20.87 -10.19
CA LEU A 144 2.62 -19.94 -11.12
C LEU A 144 2.96 -20.54 -12.49
N THR A 145 3.19 -21.86 -12.58
CA THR A 145 3.73 -22.50 -13.80
C THR A 145 2.75 -23.45 -14.49
N GLU A 146 1.85 -24.08 -13.73
CA GLU A 146 0.93 -25.12 -14.20
C GLU A 146 -0.52 -24.91 -13.70
N PRO A 147 -1.10 -23.69 -13.72
CA PRO A 147 -2.48 -23.48 -13.31
C PRO A 147 -3.45 -24.17 -14.28
N ARG A 148 -4.45 -24.85 -13.72
CA ARG A 148 -5.34 -25.72 -14.51
C ARG A 148 -6.39 -24.95 -15.30
N PHE A 149 -6.97 -23.93 -14.67
CA PHE A 149 -8.13 -23.20 -15.18
C PHE A 149 -9.29 -24.12 -15.60
N ASP A 150 -9.65 -25.06 -14.73
CA ASP A 150 -10.75 -25.99 -14.95
C ASP A 150 -12.09 -25.23 -15.09
N ASP A 151 -12.96 -25.67 -16.01
CA ASP A 151 -14.20 -24.97 -16.38
C ASP A 151 -15.09 -24.65 -15.16
N GLU A 152 -15.20 -25.58 -14.20
CA GLU A 152 -15.98 -25.37 -12.98
C GLU A 152 -15.43 -24.23 -12.12
N ALA A 153 -14.11 -24.16 -11.93
CA ALA A 153 -13.47 -23.09 -11.18
C ALA A 153 -13.60 -21.75 -11.92
N VAL A 154 -13.36 -21.74 -13.23
CA VAL A 154 -13.52 -20.57 -14.09
C VAL A 154 -14.92 -19.97 -13.97
N GLU A 155 -15.96 -20.78 -14.11
CA GLU A 155 -17.34 -20.28 -14.06
C GLU A 155 -17.75 -19.87 -12.64
N ARG A 156 -17.23 -20.53 -11.60
CA ARG A 156 -17.45 -20.10 -10.21
C ARG A 156 -16.83 -18.73 -9.93
N ILE A 157 -15.56 -18.53 -10.26
CA ILE A 157 -14.87 -17.24 -10.04
C ILE A 157 -15.51 -16.16 -10.91
N ARG A 158 -15.84 -16.47 -12.17
CA ARG A 158 -16.58 -15.54 -13.04
C ARG A 158 -17.90 -15.13 -12.38
N ALA A 159 -18.68 -16.07 -11.84
CA ALA A 159 -19.93 -15.75 -11.16
C ALA A 159 -19.74 -14.82 -9.95
N GLN A 160 -18.66 -15.02 -9.16
CA GLN A 160 -18.31 -14.17 -8.04
C GLN A 160 -17.93 -12.75 -8.50
N VAL A 161 -17.05 -12.63 -9.50
CA VAL A 161 -16.64 -11.35 -10.10
C VAL A 161 -17.85 -10.64 -10.70
N MET A 162 -18.69 -11.34 -11.46
CA MET A 162 -19.92 -10.80 -12.04
C MET A 162 -20.91 -10.33 -10.97
N SER A 163 -21.01 -11.02 -9.84
CA SER A 163 -21.80 -10.54 -8.72
C SER A 163 -21.22 -9.27 -8.11
N GLY A 164 -19.89 -9.16 -8.00
CA GLY A 164 -19.21 -7.94 -7.58
C GLY A 164 -19.47 -6.78 -8.53
N LEU A 165 -19.30 -6.99 -9.83
CA LEU A 165 -19.54 -6.00 -10.87
C LEU A 165 -20.98 -5.46 -10.84
N ARG A 166 -21.98 -6.35 -10.68
CA ARG A 166 -23.40 -5.92 -10.55
C ARG A 166 -23.66 -5.11 -9.28
N ARG A 167 -23.02 -5.44 -8.16
CA ARG A 167 -23.12 -4.60 -6.95
C ARG A 167 -22.51 -3.23 -7.20
N ALA A 168 -21.34 -3.20 -7.84
CA ALA A 168 -20.60 -1.99 -8.20
C ALA A 168 -21.27 -1.12 -9.29
N GLU A 169 -22.37 -1.57 -9.91
CA GLU A 169 -23.23 -0.74 -10.77
C GLU A 169 -24.22 0.11 -9.96
N THR A 170 -24.39 -0.19 -8.68
CA THR A 170 -25.32 0.51 -7.78
C THR A 170 -24.64 1.08 -6.53
N ASP A 171 -23.41 0.67 -6.24
CA ASP A 171 -22.62 1.23 -5.16
C ASP A 171 -22.12 2.64 -5.53
N PRO A 172 -22.47 3.69 -4.75
CA PRO A 172 -22.13 5.06 -5.12
C PRO A 172 -20.63 5.36 -5.04
N GLY A 173 -19.86 4.64 -4.22
CA GLY A 173 -18.40 4.78 -4.17
C GLY A 173 -17.74 4.22 -5.41
N ASP A 174 -18.15 3.01 -5.85
CA ASP A 174 -17.68 2.40 -7.09
C ASP A 174 -18.03 3.25 -8.32
N ILE A 175 -19.26 3.78 -8.37
CA ILE A 175 -19.69 4.67 -9.45
C ILE A 175 -18.84 5.95 -9.46
N ALA A 176 -18.61 6.57 -8.30
CA ALA A 176 -17.82 7.79 -8.18
C ALA A 176 -16.37 7.55 -8.62
N GLY A 177 -15.74 6.47 -8.15
CA GLY A 177 -14.37 6.12 -8.52
C GLY A 177 -14.21 5.83 -10.02
N LYS A 178 -15.15 5.08 -10.62
CA LYS A 178 -15.14 4.79 -12.07
C LYS A 178 -15.26 6.06 -12.90
N ALA A 179 -16.19 6.95 -12.55
CA ALA A 179 -16.39 8.21 -13.27
C ALA A 179 -15.21 9.18 -13.05
N PHE A 180 -14.67 9.26 -11.83
CA PHE A 180 -13.45 10.01 -11.54
C PHE A 180 -12.29 9.56 -12.43
N PHE A 181 -11.96 8.26 -12.45
CA PHE A 181 -10.87 7.75 -13.28
C PHE A 181 -11.15 7.93 -14.78
N LYS A 182 -12.39 7.74 -15.24
CA LYS A 182 -12.74 7.97 -16.64
C LYS A 182 -12.59 9.44 -17.05
N SER A 183 -12.94 10.38 -16.18
CA SER A 183 -12.85 11.81 -16.48
C SER A 183 -11.41 12.29 -16.61
N ILE A 184 -10.52 11.86 -15.71
CA ILE A 184 -9.12 12.32 -15.70
C ILE A 184 -8.24 11.60 -16.73
N PHE A 185 -8.52 10.32 -17.03
CA PHE A 185 -7.69 9.50 -17.92
C PHE A 185 -8.27 9.31 -19.33
N GLY A 186 -9.55 9.60 -19.56
CA GLY A 186 -10.18 9.45 -20.87
C GLY A 186 -10.10 8.01 -21.38
N ASP A 187 -9.41 7.78 -22.49
CA ASP A 187 -9.28 6.45 -23.12
C ASP A 187 -7.98 5.73 -22.74
N HIS A 188 -7.17 6.29 -21.83
CA HIS A 188 -5.98 5.64 -21.30
C HIS A 188 -6.34 4.39 -20.47
N PRO A 189 -5.52 3.31 -20.44
CA PRO A 189 -5.83 2.08 -19.70
C PRO A 189 -6.19 2.28 -18.22
N TYR A 190 -5.59 3.25 -17.53
CA TYR A 190 -5.94 3.59 -16.14
C TYR A 190 -7.38 4.06 -15.93
N ALA A 191 -8.08 4.48 -16.97
CA ALA A 191 -9.51 4.80 -16.90
C ALA A 191 -10.38 3.56 -16.64
N ASN A 192 -9.89 2.37 -16.98
CA ASN A 192 -10.67 1.14 -16.88
C ASN A 192 -10.70 0.61 -15.45
N PRO A 193 -11.80 0.01 -14.97
CA PRO A 193 -11.81 -0.67 -13.68
C PRO A 193 -10.89 -1.89 -13.70
N VAL A 194 -10.15 -2.13 -12.61
CA VAL A 194 -9.28 -3.31 -12.44
C VAL A 194 -10.08 -4.61 -12.61
N SER A 195 -11.30 -4.65 -12.08
CA SER A 195 -12.23 -5.79 -12.18
C SER A 195 -12.88 -5.96 -13.55
N GLY A 196 -12.59 -5.07 -14.50
CA GLY A 196 -13.19 -5.09 -15.83
C GLY A 196 -14.66 -4.65 -15.86
N THR A 197 -15.39 -5.18 -16.83
CA THR A 197 -16.81 -4.89 -17.06
C THR A 197 -17.58 -6.19 -17.20
N ILE A 198 -18.91 -6.14 -17.04
CA ILE A 198 -19.78 -7.30 -17.27
C ILE A 198 -19.52 -7.91 -18.66
N ALA A 199 -19.37 -7.06 -19.69
CA ALA A 199 -19.14 -7.51 -21.06
C ALA A 199 -17.77 -8.17 -21.25
N SER A 200 -16.69 -7.52 -20.79
CA SER A 200 -15.33 -8.04 -20.94
C SER A 200 -15.15 -9.32 -20.14
N VAL A 201 -15.58 -9.35 -18.87
CA VAL A 201 -15.50 -10.53 -18.00
C VAL A 201 -16.32 -11.68 -18.55
N SER A 202 -17.49 -11.45 -19.14
CA SER A 202 -18.27 -12.53 -19.77
C SER A 202 -17.58 -13.15 -20.99
N SER A 203 -16.65 -12.43 -21.63
CA SER A 203 -15.95 -12.89 -22.84
C SER A 203 -14.61 -13.60 -22.57
N LEU A 204 -14.13 -13.59 -21.33
CA LEU A 204 -12.87 -14.22 -20.94
C LEU A 204 -12.98 -15.73 -20.93
N ASN A 205 -11.95 -16.45 -21.37
CA ASN A 205 -11.90 -17.91 -21.38
C ASN A 205 -10.54 -18.43 -20.92
N ALA A 206 -10.43 -19.75 -20.71
CA ALA A 206 -9.23 -20.38 -20.18
C ALA A 206 -7.95 -20.12 -21.01
N ASN A 207 -8.06 -19.92 -22.33
CA ASN A 207 -6.89 -19.57 -23.14
C ASN A 207 -6.41 -18.15 -22.85
N ASP A 208 -7.32 -17.20 -22.60
CA ASP A 208 -6.92 -15.84 -22.20
C ASP A 208 -6.09 -15.87 -20.90
N PHE A 209 -6.48 -16.72 -19.94
CA PHE A 209 -5.79 -16.87 -18.65
C PHE A 209 -4.40 -17.52 -18.80
N ARG A 210 -4.29 -18.58 -19.60
CA ARG A 210 -3.01 -19.24 -19.89
C ARG A 210 -2.05 -18.30 -20.61
N GLU A 211 -2.54 -17.53 -21.57
CA GLU A 211 -1.73 -16.54 -22.27
C GLU A 211 -1.31 -15.40 -21.36
N PHE A 212 -2.17 -14.97 -20.42
CA PHE A 212 -1.76 -14.00 -19.40
C PHE A 212 -0.60 -14.53 -18.55
N VAL A 213 -0.74 -15.73 -17.95
CA VAL A 213 0.33 -16.33 -17.12
C VAL A 213 1.65 -16.45 -17.90
N ARG A 214 1.58 -16.94 -19.15
CA ARG A 214 2.76 -17.16 -20.00
C ARG A 214 3.50 -15.87 -20.34
N HIS A 215 2.80 -14.74 -20.49
CA HIS A 215 3.41 -13.48 -20.90
C HIS A 215 3.71 -12.53 -19.74
N ALA A 216 2.89 -12.56 -18.69
CA ALA A 216 2.93 -11.59 -17.60
C ALA A 216 3.88 -11.99 -16.47
N MET A 217 4.00 -13.29 -16.22
CA MET A 217 4.81 -13.83 -15.11
C MET A 217 6.18 -14.23 -15.64
N ALA A 218 7.19 -13.42 -15.36
CA ALA A 218 8.55 -13.66 -15.81
C ALA A 218 9.58 -13.22 -14.77
N ARG A 219 10.83 -13.64 -14.96
CA ARG A 219 11.92 -13.33 -14.02
C ARG A 219 12.43 -11.89 -14.12
N ASP A 220 12.32 -11.23 -15.28
CA ASP A 220 12.81 -9.86 -15.47
C ASP A 220 11.95 -8.77 -14.82
N ASN A 221 10.67 -9.05 -14.59
CA ASN A 221 9.73 -8.14 -13.94
C ASN A 221 9.35 -8.56 -12.51
N LEU A 222 9.96 -9.62 -11.98
CA LEU A 222 9.70 -10.16 -10.64
C LEU A 222 10.52 -9.42 -9.56
N VAL A 223 9.86 -9.07 -8.46
CA VAL A 223 10.50 -8.65 -7.21
C VAL A 223 9.97 -9.49 -6.05
N ILE A 224 10.83 -9.82 -5.09
CA ILE A 224 10.51 -10.79 -4.02
C ILE A 224 10.97 -10.24 -2.67
N GLY A 225 10.09 -10.28 -1.68
CA GLY A 225 10.37 -9.98 -0.29
C GLY A 225 10.07 -11.19 0.59
N VAL A 226 11.03 -11.58 1.42
CA VAL A 226 10.92 -12.74 2.31
C VAL A 226 11.17 -12.32 3.74
N ALA A 227 10.34 -12.80 4.66
CA ALA A 227 10.56 -12.61 6.09
C ALA A 227 10.17 -13.87 6.88
N GLY A 228 11.05 -14.31 7.79
CA GLY A 228 10.73 -15.42 8.69
C GLY A 228 11.91 -16.33 9.04
N ASP A 229 11.58 -17.51 9.53
CA ASP A 229 12.50 -18.52 10.07
C ASP A 229 13.18 -19.30 8.93
N ILE A 230 14.11 -18.61 8.25
CA ILE A 230 14.90 -19.14 7.14
C ILE A 230 16.23 -18.39 7.01
N THR A 231 17.33 -19.09 6.72
CA THR A 231 18.62 -18.44 6.43
C THR A 231 18.76 -18.09 4.94
N ALA A 232 19.70 -17.20 4.61
CA ALA A 232 20.01 -16.86 3.23
C ALA A 232 20.42 -18.09 2.39
N GLU A 233 21.20 -19.01 2.96
CA GLU A 233 21.64 -20.24 2.30
C GLU A 233 20.48 -21.21 2.02
N GLU A 234 19.47 -21.24 2.90
CA GLU A 234 18.29 -22.06 2.72
C GLU A 234 17.31 -21.46 1.70
N LEU A 235 17.25 -20.13 1.60
CA LEU A 235 16.31 -19.43 0.73
C LEU A 235 16.64 -19.61 -0.76
N GLY A 236 17.93 -19.54 -1.14
CA GLY A 236 18.35 -19.62 -2.54
C GLY A 236 17.73 -20.79 -3.33
N PRO A 237 17.84 -22.04 -2.86
CA PRO A 237 17.22 -23.20 -3.50
C PRO A 237 15.68 -23.11 -3.61
N LEU A 238 15.00 -22.55 -2.60
CA LEU A 238 13.54 -22.40 -2.63
C LEU A 238 13.09 -21.35 -3.65
N LEU A 239 13.91 -20.32 -3.90
CA LEU A 239 13.65 -19.35 -4.97
C LEU A 239 13.71 -20.02 -6.34
N ASP A 240 14.74 -20.84 -6.57
CA ASP A 240 14.88 -21.60 -7.82
C ASP A 240 13.72 -22.57 -8.04
N GLU A 241 13.24 -23.20 -6.98
CA GLU A 241 12.06 -24.07 -7.04
C GLU A 241 10.78 -23.28 -7.35
N ALA A 242 10.48 -22.22 -6.60
CA ALA A 242 9.27 -21.42 -6.76
C ALA A 242 9.19 -20.72 -8.13
N PHE A 243 10.28 -20.08 -8.56
CA PHE A 243 10.26 -19.10 -9.64
C PHE A 243 11.16 -19.47 -10.83
N GLY A 244 12.02 -20.50 -10.71
CA GLY A 244 12.96 -20.88 -11.75
C GLY A 244 12.31 -21.42 -13.03
N GLY A 245 11.08 -21.92 -12.94
CA GLY A 245 10.28 -22.34 -14.09
C GLY A 245 9.68 -21.19 -14.91
N LEU A 246 9.75 -19.95 -14.42
CA LEU A 246 9.19 -18.79 -15.13
C LEU A 246 10.06 -18.39 -16.33
N PRO A 247 9.43 -17.91 -17.42
CA PRO A 247 10.12 -17.27 -18.54
C PRO A 247 11.16 -16.23 -18.08
N GLU A 248 12.26 -16.10 -18.82
CA GLU A 248 13.27 -15.07 -18.53
C GLU A 248 12.72 -13.66 -18.69
N LYS A 249 11.83 -13.45 -19.66
CA LYS A 249 11.32 -12.13 -20.01
C LYS A 249 9.82 -12.12 -20.14
N SER A 250 9.21 -11.07 -19.60
CA SER A 250 7.81 -10.74 -19.81
C SER A 250 7.59 -10.26 -21.25
N ASP A 251 6.38 -10.49 -21.75
CA ASP A 251 5.92 -10.05 -23.07
C ASP A 251 4.61 -9.28 -22.89
N LEU A 252 4.71 -8.14 -22.23
CA LEU A 252 3.59 -7.26 -21.92
C LEU A 252 3.67 -5.98 -22.77
N PRO A 253 2.52 -5.43 -23.18
CA PRO A 253 2.51 -4.10 -23.79
C PRO A 253 3.00 -3.06 -22.78
N ALA A 254 3.77 -2.08 -23.24
CA ALA A 254 4.13 -0.95 -22.38
C ALA A 254 2.89 -0.12 -22.05
N ILE A 255 2.72 0.25 -20.78
CA ILE A 255 1.69 1.21 -20.35
C ILE A 255 2.06 2.57 -20.96
N PRO A 256 1.17 3.20 -21.74
CA PRO A 256 1.47 4.48 -22.38
C PRO A 256 1.66 5.60 -21.35
N GLU A 257 2.44 6.62 -21.70
CA GLU A 257 2.53 7.84 -20.88
C GLU A 257 1.19 8.59 -20.93
N VAL A 258 0.82 9.24 -19.83
CA VAL A 258 -0.43 10.00 -19.72
C VAL A 258 -0.22 11.33 -19.02
N THR A 259 -0.98 12.33 -19.45
CA THR A 259 -1.14 13.59 -18.71
C THR A 259 -2.59 13.66 -18.28
N PRO A 260 -2.92 13.29 -17.03
CA PRO A 260 -4.28 13.34 -16.55
C PRO A 260 -4.82 14.78 -16.63
N LYS A 261 -6.11 14.91 -16.95
CA LYS A 261 -6.78 16.21 -17.00
C LYS A 261 -7.55 16.43 -15.72
N PHE A 262 -7.22 17.49 -15.01
CA PHE A 262 -7.88 17.82 -13.76
C PHE A 262 -8.75 19.09 -13.87
N GLY A 263 -9.62 19.25 -12.88
CA GLY A 263 -10.57 20.35 -12.77
C GLY A 263 -11.97 19.95 -13.26
N GLY A 264 -12.97 20.48 -12.58
CA GLY A 264 -14.39 20.27 -12.89
C GLY A 264 -15.10 19.36 -11.89
N ILE A 265 -16.43 19.43 -11.94
CA ILE A 265 -17.32 18.69 -11.04
C ILE A 265 -18.27 17.88 -11.90
N GLU A 266 -18.32 16.58 -11.65
CA GLU A 266 -19.30 15.68 -12.24
C GLU A 266 -20.28 15.21 -11.16
N VAL A 267 -21.58 15.28 -11.46
CA VAL A 267 -22.64 14.81 -10.57
C VAL A 267 -23.41 13.69 -11.26
N ILE A 268 -23.42 12.52 -10.65
CA ILE A 268 -24.21 11.36 -11.07
C ILE A 268 -25.40 11.24 -10.12
N GLN A 269 -26.58 11.53 -10.66
CA GLN A 269 -27.82 11.53 -9.88
C GLN A 269 -28.21 10.10 -9.48
N GLN A 270 -28.35 9.86 -8.18
CA GLN A 270 -28.81 8.59 -7.62
C GLN A 270 -29.66 8.84 -6.38
N ASP A 271 -30.83 8.18 -6.30
CA ASP A 271 -31.77 8.33 -5.18
C ASP A 271 -31.32 7.52 -3.96
N ILE A 272 -30.40 8.10 -3.20
CA ILE A 272 -29.79 7.53 -1.99
C ILE A 272 -29.71 8.60 -0.89
N PRO A 273 -29.76 8.20 0.40
CA PRO A 273 -29.80 9.15 1.52
C PRO A 273 -28.48 9.89 1.76
N GLN A 274 -27.37 9.39 1.20
CA GLN A 274 -26.04 9.97 1.36
C GLN A 274 -25.38 10.13 0.00
N SER A 275 -24.79 11.31 -0.23
CA SER A 275 -23.93 11.55 -1.38
C SER A 275 -22.51 11.10 -1.05
N GLN A 276 -21.84 10.46 -2.01
CA GLN A 276 -20.43 10.13 -1.94
C GLN A 276 -19.66 10.98 -2.94
N ALA A 277 -18.57 11.61 -2.49
CA ALA A 277 -17.66 12.35 -3.34
C ALA A 277 -16.27 11.70 -3.34
N VAL A 278 -15.74 11.49 -4.54
CA VAL A 278 -14.32 11.21 -4.79
C VAL A 278 -13.73 12.44 -5.44
N TRP A 279 -12.53 12.83 -5.02
CA TRP A 279 -11.84 13.97 -5.61
C TRP A 279 -10.37 13.67 -5.79
N GLY A 280 -9.73 14.43 -6.67
CA GLY A 280 -8.29 14.35 -6.86
C GLY A 280 -7.72 15.39 -7.82
N GLN A 281 -6.42 15.57 -7.69
CA GLN A 281 -5.58 16.46 -8.49
C GLN A 281 -4.23 15.78 -8.76
N LYS A 282 -3.34 16.48 -9.47
CA LYS A 282 -1.96 16.03 -9.64
C LYS A 282 -1.27 15.83 -8.28
N GLY A 283 -0.56 14.71 -8.15
CA GLY A 283 0.26 14.36 -7.00
C GLY A 283 1.74 14.65 -7.20
N ILE A 284 2.58 13.89 -6.51
CA ILE A 284 4.03 14.01 -6.53
C ILE A 284 4.68 12.63 -6.70
N ALA A 285 5.76 12.56 -7.48
CA ALA A 285 6.46 11.31 -7.74
C ALA A 285 7.20 10.82 -6.51
N ARG A 286 7.24 9.50 -6.32
CA ARG A 286 7.92 8.90 -5.17
C ARG A 286 9.41 9.27 -5.06
N LYS A 287 10.06 9.47 -6.21
CA LYS A 287 11.47 9.84 -6.34
C LYS A 287 11.72 11.35 -6.33
N ASP A 288 10.66 12.16 -6.25
CA ASP A 288 10.80 13.60 -6.13
C ASP A 288 11.48 13.95 -4.79
N PRO A 289 12.51 14.82 -4.77
CA PRO A 289 13.13 15.29 -3.53
C PRO A 289 12.14 15.82 -2.48
N ASP A 290 11.00 16.33 -2.92
CA ASP A 290 9.97 16.92 -2.08
C ASP A 290 8.90 15.92 -1.61
N PHE A 291 9.01 14.64 -1.98
CA PHE A 291 8.01 13.63 -1.63
C PHE A 291 7.75 13.56 -0.13
N TYR A 292 8.77 13.64 0.72
CA TYR A 292 8.57 13.56 2.17
C TYR A 292 7.91 14.80 2.76
N ALA A 293 8.15 15.97 2.17
CA ALA A 293 7.43 17.18 2.54
C ALA A 293 5.94 17.06 2.14
N ALA A 294 5.64 16.56 0.94
CA ALA A 294 4.27 16.28 0.50
C ALA A 294 3.59 15.17 1.33
N TYR A 295 4.32 14.14 1.73
CA TYR A 295 3.83 13.04 2.56
C TYR A 295 3.41 13.55 3.95
N ILE A 296 4.24 14.38 4.59
CA ILE A 296 3.92 15.02 5.87
C ILE A 296 2.77 16.02 5.71
N MET A 297 2.79 16.84 4.66
CA MET A 297 1.70 17.75 4.31
C MET A 297 0.37 17.00 4.20
N ASN A 298 0.32 15.92 3.43
CA ASN A 298 -0.87 15.10 3.27
C ASN A 298 -1.31 14.47 4.60
N TYR A 299 -0.38 14.00 5.43
CA TYR A 299 -0.69 13.48 6.76
C TYR A 299 -1.43 14.53 7.62
N ILE A 300 -0.95 15.77 7.65
CA ILE A 300 -1.58 16.88 8.39
C ILE A 300 -2.93 17.24 7.79
N LEU A 301 -3.04 17.26 6.47
CA LEU A 301 -4.25 17.68 5.77
C LEU A 301 -5.40 16.69 5.98
N GLY A 302 -5.26 15.45 5.53
CA GLY A 302 -6.33 14.44 5.57
C GLY A 302 -5.86 12.98 5.68
N GLY A 303 -4.55 12.72 5.70
CA GLY A 303 -3.98 11.38 5.78
C GLY A 303 -3.78 10.85 7.20
N GLY A 304 -3.74 11.72 8.21
CA GLY A 304 -3.50 11.35 9.61
C GLY A 304 -4.72 10.85 10.37
N GLY A 305 -5.84 10.58 9.69
CA GLY A 305 -7.09 10.19 10.32
C GLY A 305 -7.57 11.26 11.30
N PHE A 306 -7.81 10.88 12.56
CA PHE A 306 -8.35 11.76 13.60
C PHE A 306 -7.48 12.98 13.95
N SER A 307 -6.19 12.96 13.64
CA SER A 307 -5.32 14.12 13.88
C SER A 307 -5.24 15.08 12.69
N SER A 308 -5.97 14.83 11.61
CA SER A 308 -5.91 15.62 10.38
C SER A 308 -6.89 16.80 10.39
N ARG A 309 -6.53 17.89 9.68
CA ARG A 309 -7.39 19.09 9.56
C ARG A 309 -8.77 18.75 8.97
N LEU A 310 -8.83 17.91 7.94
CA LEU A 310 -10.09 17.53 7.33
C LEU A 310 -11.01 16.82 8.33
N THR A 311 -10.47 15.88 9.12
CA THR A 311 -11.28 15.17 10.12
C THR A 311 -11.74 16.11 11.22
N GLU A 312 -10.87 16.98 11.72
CA GLU A 312 -11.24 17.99 12.71
C GLU A 312 -12.36 18.92 12.20
N GLU A 313 -12.23 19.48 11.00
CA GLU A 313 -13.17 20.48 10.48
C GLU A 313 -14.50 19.87 10.01
N VAL A 314 -14.47 18.74 9.28
CA VAL A 314 -15.68 18.15 8.70
C VAL A 314 -16.41 17.26 9.70
N ARG A 315 -15.67 16.43 10.45
CA ARG A 315 -16.26 15.44 11.35
C ARG A 315 -16.39 15.97 12.78
N GLU A 316 -15.31 16.39 13.41
CA GLU A 316 -15.36 16.69 14.86
C GLU A 316 -16.12 17.99 15.17
N LYS A 317 -15.79 19.09 14.47
CA LYS A 317 -16.43 20.40 14.71
C LYS A 317 -17.86 20.48 14.20
N ARG A 318 -18.20 19.77 13.11
CA ARG A 318 -19.46 19.97 12.38
C ARG A 318 -20.32 18.70 12.23
N GLY A 319 -19.77 17.51 12.47
CA GLY A 319 -20.51 16.25 12.39
C GLY A 319 -21.11 15.95 11.01
N LEU A 320 -20.50 16.44 9.92
CA LEU A 320 -21.05 16.32 8.57
C LEU A 320 -20.82 14.95 7.95
N ALA A 321 -19.64 14.37 8.22
CA ALA A 321 -19.20 13.09 7.67
C ALA A 321 -18.72 12.15 8.78
N TYR A 322 -18.86 10.84 8.55
CA TYR A 322 -18.20 9.84 9.40
C TYR A 322 -16.70 9.72 9.09
N GLY A 323 -16.34 9.87 7.81
CA GLY A 323 -14.96 9.82 7.34
C GLY A 323 -14.74 10.82 6.21
N VAL A 324 -13.57 11.46 6.27
CA VAL A 324 -13.01 12.30 5.22
C VAL A 324 -11.49 12.05 5.25
N TYR A 325 -10.87 11.92 4.10
CA TYR A 325 -9.46 11.55 4.04
C TYR A 325 -8.80 12.01 2.74
N SER A 326 -7.47 12.06 2.79
CA SER A 326 -6.60 12.36 1.64
C SER A 326 -5.39 11.43 1.61
N TYR A 327 -4.93 11.09 0.41
CA TYR A 327 -3.76 10.24 0.21
C TYR A 327 -3.02 10.64 -1.07
N LEU A 328 -1.71 10.37 -1.07
CA LEU A 328 -0.90 10.35 -2.27
C LEU A 328 -1.05 8.95 -2.89
N ALA A 329 -1.48 8.89 -4.14
CA ALA A 329 -1.60 7.66 -4.90
C ALA A 329 -0.51 7.65 -5.96
N ASP A 330 0.33 6.63 -5.92
CA ASP A 330 1.41 6.41 -6.88
C ASP A 330 0.91 5.41 -7.92
N MET A 331 0.96 5.79 -9.20
CA MET A 331 0.81 4.90 -10.34
C MET A 331 2.02 5.10 -11.23
N ASP A 332 2.45 4.05 -11.93
CA ASP A 332 3.69 4.09 -12.72
C ASP A 332 3.73 5.24 -13.75
N LYS A 333 2.55 5.64 -14.27
CA LYS A 333 2.40 6.70 -15.29
C LYS A 333 1.61 7.92 -14.82
N ALA A 334 1.19 7.97 -13.55
CA ALA A 334 0.37 9.07 -13.05
C ALA A 334 0.41 9.20 -11.51
N GLU A 335 1.02 10.26 -11.03
CA GLU A 335 1.00 10.61 -9.61
C GLU A 335 -0.25 11.43 -9.29
N LEU A 336 -1.02 10.97 -8.30
CA LEU A 336 -2.26 11.62 -7.87
C LEU A 336 -2.21 12.01 -6.40
N MET A 337 -2.90 13.07 -6.06
CA MET A 337 -3.37 13.31 -4.69
C MET A 337 -4.89 13.22 -4.73
N ALA A 338 -5.46 12.31 -3.95
CA ALA A 338 -6.87 11.97 -4.02
C ALA A 338 -7.47 11.80 -2.62
N GLY A 339 -8.78 11.68 -2.56
CA GLY A 339 -9.50 11.44 -1.32
C GLY A 339 -10.98 11.32 -1.53
N GLY A 340 -11.71 11.26 -0.42
CA GLY A 340 -13.14 11.07 -0.47
C GLY A 340 -13.85 11.48 0.81
N VAL A 341 -15.15 11.71 0.66
CA VAL A 341 -16.07 12.02 1.76
C VAL A 341 -17.45 11.47 1.42
N ALA A 342 -18.17 10.99 2.44
CA ALA A 342 -19.56 10.60 2.32
C ALA A 342 -20.40 11.31 3.39
N THR A 343 -21.44 12.01 2.96
CA THR A 343 -22.32 12.80 3.84
C THR A 343 -23.78 12.64 3.44
N ARG A 344 -24.68 13.20 4.24
CA ARG A 344 -26.06 13.44 3.78
C ARG A 344 -26.07 14.36 2.55
N ASN A 345 -27.10 14.24 1.73
CA ASN A 345 -27.31 15.05 0.53
C ASN A 345 -27.30 16.56 0.79
N ASP A 346 -27.92 17.00 1.90
CA ASP A 346 -27.98 18.41 2.33
C ASP A 346 -26.64 18.97 2.84
N ALA A 347 -25.68 18.09 3.15
CA ALA A 347 -24.41 18.44 3.76
C ALA A 347 -23.22 18.40 2.80
N ILE A 348 -23.36 17.79 1.62
CA ILE A 348 -22.22 17.51 0.73
C ILE A 348 -21.59 18.77 0.16
N GLY A 349 -22.38 19.75 -0.26
CA GLY A 349 -21.83 21.03 -0.73
C GLY A 349 -21.07 21.78 0.37
N GLN A 350 -21.61 21.79 1.59
CA GLN A 350 -20.89 22.35 2.73
C GLN A 350 -19.58 21.60 3.02
N SER A 351 -19.58 20.27 2.95
CA SER A 351 -18.37 19.47 3.16
C SER A 351 -17.32 19.71 2.10
N LEU A 352 -17.69 19.77 0.82
CA LEU A 352 -16.75 20.08 -0.27
C LEU A 352 -16.15 21.46 -0.10
N SER A 353 -16.97 22.47 0.20
CA SER A 353 -16.49 23.83 0.49
C SER A 353 -15.52 23.88 1.66
N ILE A 354 -15.75 23.12 2.74
CA ILE A 354 -14.81 23.08 3.89
C ILE A 354 -13.51 22.38 3.51
N ILE A 355 -13.57 21.29 2.74
CA ILE A 355 -12.38 20.59 2.27
C ILE A 355 -11.54 21.54 1.39
N GLY A 356 -12.21 22.24 0.47
CA GLY A 356 -11.68 23.31 -0.35
C GLY A 356 -11.00 24.43 0.42
N ASP A 357 -11.70 24.96 1.42
CA ASP A 357 -11.19 25.98 2.33
C ASP A 357 -9.92 25.52 3.05
N GLU A 358 -9.84 24.26 3.51
CA GLU A 358 -8.63 23.73 4.15
C GLU A 358 -7.49 23.54 3.16
N TRP A 359 -7.79 23.15 1.92
CA TRP A 359 -6.83 23.15 0.80
C TRP A 359 -6.23 24.54 0.60
N GLN A 360 -7.10 25.55 0.41
CA GLN A 360 -6.69 26.92 0.15
C GLN A 360 -5.93 27.52 1.34
N LYS A 361 -6.40 27.29 2.58
CA LYS A 361 -5.71 27.75 3.79
C LYS A 361 -4.32 27.16 3.92
N MET A 362 -4.16 25.86 3.65
CA MET A 362 -2.85 25.21 3.71
C MET A 362 -1.94 25.69 2.57
N LYS A 363 -2.48 25.92 1.37
CA LYS A 363 -1.74 26.53 0.25
C LYS A 363 -1.21 27.93 0.60
N ASP A 364 -2.05 28.79 1.15
CA ASP A 364 -1.73 30.21 1.37
C ASP A 364 -0.90 30.46 2.64
N ASN A 365 -1.20 29.73 3.71
CA ASN A 365 -0.65 29.98 5.04
C ASN A 365 0.24 28.83 5.55
N GLY A 366 0.27 27.70 4.85
CA GLY A 366 1.03 26.52 5.26
C GLY A 366 0.45 25.80 6.49
N VAL A 367 1.33 25.05 7.14
CA VAL A 367 1.11 24.40 8.43
C VAL A 367 1.80 25.17 9.55
N SER A 368 1.38 24.91 10.78
CA SER A 368 2.06 25.38 11.97
C SER A 368 3.23 24.47 12.36
N GLN A 369 4.17 24.99 13.13
CA GLN A 369 5.26 24.18 13.68
C GLN A 369 4.73 23.03 14.56
N GLU A 370 3.66 23.26 15.32
CA GLU A 370 3.05 22.24 16.16
C GLU A 370 2.48 21.08 15.33
N GLU A 371 1.80 21.38 14.22
CA GLU A 371 1.29 20.34 13.31
C GLU A 371 2.44 19.53 12.70
N LEU A 372 3.52 20.19 12.29
CA LEU A 372 4.72 19.52 11.77
C LEU A 372 5.35 18.59 12.82
N ASP A 373 5.56 19.10 14.04
CA ASP A 373 6.19 18.33 15.13
C ASP A 373 5.33 17.12 15.51
N ASN A 374 4.00 17.30 15.60
CA ASN A 374 3.06 16.22 15.87
C ASN A 374 3.04 15.18 14.76
N ALA A 375 3.03 15.61 13.50
CA ALA A 375 3.06 14.72 12.35
C ALA A 375 4.36 13.90 12.30
N LYS A 376 5.53 14.55 12.48
CA LYS A 376 6.82 13.86 12.53
C LYS A 376 6.87 12.84 13.67
N SER A 377 6.52 13.27 14.88
CA SER A 377 6.52 12.41 16.06
C SER A 377 5.66 11.16 15.88
N TYR A 378 4.46 11.31 15.31
CA TYR A 378 3.62 10.17 14.98
C TYR A 378 4.25 9.31 13.88
N LEU A 379 4.65 9.91 12.76
CA LEU A 379 5.16 9.19 11.60
C LEU A 379 6.44 8.41 11.90
N THR A 380 7.33 8.94 12.74
CA THR A 380 8.56 8.26 13.15
C THR A 380 8.31 7.25 14.27
N GLY A 381 7.44 7.58 15.24
CA GLY A 381 7.07 6.71 16.35
C GLY A 381 6.22 5.50 15.95
N ALA A 382 5.37 5.63 14.93
CA ALA A 382 4.52 4.54 14.42
C ALA A 382 5.26 3.62 13.45
N PHE A 383 6.39 4.05 12.88
CA PHE A 383 7.12 3.28 11.88
C PHE A 383 7.62 1.92 12.38
N PRO A 384 8.24 1.80 13.58
CA PRO A 384 8.65 0.50 14.13
C PRO A 384 7.49 -0.48 14.33
N LEU A 385 6.25 -0.01 14.50
CA LEU A 385 5.09 -0.89 14.63
C LEU A 385 4.83 -1.68 13.35
N ARG A 386 5.29 -1.19 12.19
CA ARG A 386 5.21 -1.94 10.93
C ARG A 386 6.11 -3.16 10.91
N PHE A 387 7.12 -3.24 11.77
CA PHE A 387 8.06 -4.36 11.84
C PHE A 387 7.58 -5.52 12.74
N THR A 388 6.33 -5.47 13.21
CA THR A 388 5.79 -6.44 14.18
C THR A 388 5.15 -7.68 13.56
N SER A 389 5.07 -7.74 12.23
CA SER A 389 4.47 -8.86 11.48
C SER A 389 5.37 -9.23 10.30
N LEU A 390 5.62 -10.52 10.10
CA LEU A 390 6.40 -11.03 8.97
C LEU A 390 5.81 -10.62 7.62
N GLY A 391 4.48 -10.66 7.47
CA GLY A 391 3.81 -10.20 6.23
C GLY A 391 3.93 -8.70 6.00
N ASN A 392 3.97 -7.89 7.06
CA ASN A 392 4.27 -6.46 6.87
C ASN A 392 5.72 -6.26 6.42
N LEU A 393 6.66 -7.04 6.95
CA LEU A 393 8.07 -6.94 6.61
C LEU A 393 8.32 -7.35 5.15
N SER A 394 7.88 -8.54 4.74
CA SER A 394 8.03 -9.04 3.37
C SER A 394 7.31 -8.15 2.34
N GLY A 395 6.07 -7.73 2.61
CA GLY A 395 5.37 -6.75 1.77
C GLY A 395 6.07 -5.38 1.70
N MET A 396 6.71 -4.93 2.79
CA MET A 396 7.54 -3.71 2.76
C MET A 396 8.77 -3.88 1.86
N LEU A 397 9.43 -5.04 1.87
CA LEU A 397 10.56 -5.31 0.98
C LEU A 397 10.14 -5.28 -0.49
N VAL A 398 8.97 -5.84 -0.82
CA VAL A 398 8.39 -5.74 -2.17
C VAL A 398 8.12 -4.29 -2.53
N GLY A 399 7.42 -3.54 -1.67
CA GLY A 399 7.13 -2.12 -1.91
C GLY A 399 8.39 -1.27 -2.11
N MET A 400 9.45 -1.54 -1.36
CA MET A 400 10.74 -0.86 -1.53
C MET A 400 11.41 -1.16 -2.88
N GLN A 401 11.30 -2.39 -3.37
CA GLN A 401 11.81 -2.78 -4.69
C GLN A 401 10.94 -2.25 -5.84
N MET A 402 9.62 -2.15 -5.63
CA MET A 402 8.70 -1.54 -6.60
C MET A 402 8.98 -0.04 -6.78
N GLN A 403 9.34 0.64 -5.69
CA GLN A 403 9.60 2.08 -5.66
C GLN A 403 11.10 2.45 -5.81
N ASP A 404 11.98 1.47 -6.01
CA ASP A 404 13.44 1.62 -6.10
C ASP A 404 14.07 2.41 -4.93
N LEU A 405 13.67 2.10 -3.69
CA LEU A 405 14.07 2.86 -2.50
C LEU A 405 15.43 2.46 -1.90
N GLY A 406 15.97 1.31 -2.30
CA GLY A 406 17.21 0.72 -1.77
C GLY A 406 17.01 -0.01 -0.43
N MET A 407 17.89 -0.97 -0.13
CA MET A 407 17.79 -1.82 1.07
C MET A 407 17.98 -1.07 2.39
N ASP A 408 18.75 0.03 2.39
CA ASP A 408 18.99 0.87 3.56
C ASP A 408 17.85 1.86 3.86
N PHE A 409 16.75 1.76 3.11
CA PHE A 409 15.59 2.63 3.26
C PHE A 409 14.98 2.54 4.66
N LEU A 410 14.89 1.33 5.24
CA LEU A 410 14.29 1.16 6.57
C LEU A 410 15.04 1.94 7.64
N ASP A 411 16.37 2.01 7.55
CA ASP A 411 17.21 2.77 8.47
C ASP A 411 17.11 4.28 8.21
N LYS A 412 17.07 4.68 6.94
CA LYS A 412 17.10 6.09 6.53
C LYS A 412 15.75 6.79 6.62
N ARG A 413 14.64 6.05 6.52
CA ARG A 413 13.30 6.64 6.33
C ARG A 413 12.95 7.64 7.43
N ASN A 414 13.23 7.32 8.69
CA ASN A 414 12.93 8.25 9.78
C ASN A 414 13.80 9.51 9.71
N SER A 415 15.07 9.41 9.31
CA SER A 415 15.91 10.59 9.07
C SER A 415 15.40 11.45 7.91
N LEU A 416 14.82 10.84 6.86
CA LEU A 416 14.19 11.57 5.76
C LEU A 416 12.98 12.37 6.25
N VAL A 417 12.15 11.78 7.12
CA VAL A 417 11.02 12.49 7.76
C VAL A 417 11.51 13.61 8.68
N GLU A 418 12.51 13.35 9.52
CA GLU A 418 13.04 14.34 10.47
C GLU A 418 13.75 15.51 9.78
N ALA A 419 14.35 15.28 8.60
CA ALA A 419 15.04 16.31 7.83
C ALA A 419 14.11 17.38 7.25
N VAL A 420 12.82 17.07 7.04
CA VAL A 420 11.85 17.99 6.43
C VAL A 420 11.64 19.21 7.33
N THR A 421 11.82 20.41 6.81
CA THR A 421 11.59 21.65 7.58
C THR A 421 10.17 22.19 7.39
N LEU A 422 9.79 23.16 8.24
CA LEU A 422 8.52 23.87 8.08
C LEU A 422 8.44 24.60 6.73
N ASP A 423 9.55 25.20 6.30
CA ASP A 423 9.64 25.90 5.02
C ASP A 423 9.45 24.93 3.85
N ASP A 424 9.98 23.69 3.95
CA ASP A 424 9.78 22.67 2.91
C ASP A 424 8.31 22.29 2.78
N VAL A 425 7.63 21.98 3.90
CA VAL A 425 6.20 21.62 3.88
C VAL A 425 5.35 22.77 3.35
N ASN A 426 5.63 23.99 3.77
CA ASN A 426 4.85 25.17 3.36
C ASN A 426 5.08 25.53 1.89
N ARG A 427 6.31 25.41 1.40
CA ARG A 427 6.61 25.59 -0.03
C ARG A 427 5.88 24.54 -0.86
N VAL A 428 6.01 23.26 -0.49
CA VAL A 428 5.37 22.16 -1.21
C VAL A 428 3.85 22.28 -1.16
N ALA A 429 3.27 22.72 -0.04
CA ALA A 429 1.85 23.04 0.03
C ALA A 429 1.43 24.14 -0.95
N GLY A 430 2.20 25.22 -1.04
CA GLY A 430 1.96 26.31 -2.00
C GLY A 430 2.07 25.90 -3.46
N GLU A 431 2.98 24.97 -3.77
CA GLU A 431 3.25 24.47 -5.13
C GLU A 431 2.30 23.34 -5.56
N LEU A 432 2.00 22.41 -4.66
CA LEU A 432 1.25 21.19 -4.96
C LEU A 432 -0.26 21.38 -4.82
N LEU A 433 -0.74 22.06 -3.77
CA LEU A 433 -2.19 22.19 -3.54
C LEU A 433 -2.78 23.18 -4.55
N ASP A 434 -3.77 22.72 -5.31
CA ASP A 434 -4.40 23.55 -6.35
C ASP A 434 -5.91 23.35 -6.39
N PRO A 435 -6.66 23.97 -5.46
CA PRO A 435 -8.10 23.73 -5.32
C PRO A 435 -8.88 24.01 -6.62
N ALA A 436 -8.45 24.99 -7.42
CA ALA A 436 -9.06 25.33 -8.70
C ALA A 436 -8.94 24.21 -9.76
N ASN A 437 -7.99 23.30 -9.60
CA ASN A 437 -7.75 22.17 -10.50
C ASN A 437 -8.00 20.83 -9.80
N VAL A 438 -8.85 20.79 -8.77
CA VAL A 438 -9.36 19.52 -8.22
C VAL A 438 -10.53 19.05 -9.09
N THR A 439 -10.46 17.79 -9.55
CA THR A 439 -11.60 17.11 -10.14
C THR A 439 -12.42 16.49 -9.03
N VAL A 440 -13.73 16.72 -9.04
CA VAL A 440 -14.66 16.12 -8.07
C VAL A 440 -15.72 15.32 -8.82
N THR A 441 -16.01 14.13 -8.32
CA THR A 441 -17.13 13.31 -8.78
C THR A 441 -18.03 13.00 -7.60
N VAL A 442 -19.31 13.37 -7.70
CA VAL A 442 -20.32 13.17 -6.66
C VAL A 442 -21.42 12.24 -7.16
N VAL A 443 -21.75 11.21 -6.38
CA VAL A 443 -22.88 10.31 -6.64
C VAL A 443 -23.91 10.46 -5.53
N GLY A 444 -25.16 10.78 -5.87
CA GLY A 444 -26.26 11.00 -4.93
C GLY A 444 -27.25 12.05 -5.42
N GLN A 445 -27.91 12.75 -4.50
CA GLN A 445 -28.73 13.94 -4.79
C GLN A 445 -28.13 15.16 -4.08
N PRO A 446 -26.95 15.63 -4.51
CA PRO A 446 -26.24 16.65 -3.76
C PRO A 446 -26.99 17.98 -3.75
N GLU A 447 -27.05 18.63 -2.59
CA GLU A 447 -27.56 19.99 -2.42
C GLU A 447 -26.43 20.95 -2.04
N GLY A 448 -26.66 22.25 -2.26
CA GLY A 448 -25.70 23.32 -1.97
C GLY A 448 -24.75 23.62 -3.14
N ASP A 449 -23.76 24.47 -2.87
CA ASP A 449 -22.67 24.75 -3.81
C ASP A 449 -21.66 23.60 -3.74
N LEU A 450 -21.32 23.03 -4.90
CA LEU A 450 -20.39 21.90 -5.01
C LEU A 450 -18.98 22.35 -5.41
N ALA A 451 -18.76 23.66 -5.52
CA ALA A 451 -17.43 24.22 -5.72
C ALA A 451 -16.46 23.67 -4.66
N PHE A 452 -15.31 23.20 -5.16
CA PHE A 452 -14.17 22.82 -4.35
C PHE A 452 -13.33 24.07 -4.05
#